data_AF-A0A967IL39-F1
#
_entry.id   AF-A0A967IL39-F1
#
_cell.length_a   1.000
_cell.length_b   1.000
_cell.length_c   1.000
_cell.angle_alpha   90.00
_cell.angle_beta   90.00
_cell.angle_gamma   90.00
#
_symmetry.space_group_name_H-M   'P 1'
#
loop_
_entity.id
_entity.type
_entity.pdbx_description
1 polymer ?
#
loop_
_entity_poly.entity_id
_entity_poly.type
_entity_poly.pdbx_seq_one_letter_code
_entity_poly.pdbx_strand_id
1 'polypeptide(L)' 'INAAVRAEGLTYSQFMHGAKLAGIELDRKVMADLAMNEAEAFGLIIKQAKEALPA' A
#
# COMPACT_ATOMS: atom_id res chain seq x y z
N ILE A 1 2.26 -1.71 8.45
CA ILE A 1 2.05 -2.14 7.04
C ILE A 1 1.07 -3.32 6.96
N ASN A 2 1.46 -4.59 7.24
CA ASN A 2 0.58 -5.78 7.04
C ASN A 2 -0.85 -5.64 7.57
N ALA A 3 -1.03 -5.10 8.78
CA ALA A 3 -2.35 -4.90 9.36
C ALA A 3 -3.21 -3.92 8.54
N ALA A 4 -2.64 -2.77 8.16
CA ALA A 4 -3.32 -1.75 7.37
C ALA A 4 -3.66 -2.25 5.96
N VAL A 5 -2.78 -3.00 5.31
CA VAL A 5 -3.08 -3.55 3.98
C VAL A 5 -4.19 -4.61 4.03
N ARG A 6 -4.20 -5.44 5.09
CA ARG A 6 -5.25 -6.44 5.31
C ARG A 6 -6.61 -5.83 5.58
N ALA A 7 -6.66 -4.67 6.24
CA ALA A 7 -7.91 -3.95 6.47
C ALA A 7 -8.60 -3.55 5.14
N GLU A 8 -7.83 -3.34 4.08
CA GLU A 8 -8.31 -3.01 2.72
C GLU A 8 -8.53 -4.25 1.83
N GLY A 9 -8.38 -5.45 2.39
CA GLY A 9 -8.59 -6.73 1.70
C GLY A 9 -7.41 -7.17 0.83
N LEU A 10 -6.22 -6.61 1.03
CA LEU A 10 -5.01 -7.00 0.30
C LEU A 10 -4.00 -7.69 1.20
N THR A 11 -3.27 -8.65 0.62
CA THR A 11 -2.03 -9.13 1.24
C THR A 11 -0.89 -8.14 0.99
N TYR A 12 0.15 -8.19 1.82
CA TYR A 12 1.35 -7.38 1.61
C TYR A 12 1.97 -7.61 0.24
N SER A 13 2.03 -8.87 -0.24
CA SER A 13 2.60 -9.17 -1.54
C SER A 13 1.77 -8.59 -2.69
N GLN A 14 0.44 -8.64 -2.59
CA GLN A 14 -0.45 -8.01 -3.58
C GLN A 14 -0.28 -6.49 -3.56
N PHE A 15 -0.21 -5.88 -2.38
CA PHE A 15 0.03 -4.43 -2.29
C PHE A 15 1.39 -4.04 -2.86
N MET A 16 2.47 -4.75 -2.55
CA MET A 16 3.78 -4.46 -3.13
C MET A 16 3.80 -4.65 -4.64
N HIS A 17 3.06 -5.64 -5.15
CA HIS A 17 2.89 -5.84 -6.59
C HIS A 17 2.12 -4.68 -7.23
N GLY A 18 0.98 -4.30 -6.66
CA GLY A 18 0.15 -3.18 -7.10
C GLY A 18 0.87 -1.84 -7.01
N ALA A 19 1.61 -1.58 -5.93
CA ALA A 19 2.42 -0.38 -5.77
C ALA A 19 3.49 -0.29 -6.87
N LYS A 20 4.15 -1.41 -7.20
CA LYS A 20 5.09 -1.47 -8.32
C LYS A 20 4.42 -1.21 -9.67
N LEU A 21 3.22 -1.75 -9.90
CA LEU A 21 2.45 -1.53 -11.14
C LEU A 21 1.96 -0.08 -11.26
N ALA A 22 1.59 0.53 -10.14
CA ALA A 22 1.20 1.94 -10.05
C ALA A 22 2.38 2.91 -10.18
N GLY A 23 3.63 2.41 -10.29
CA GLY A 23 4.83 3.25 -10.34
C GLY A 23 5.17 3.92 -9.00
N ILE A 24 4.63 3.40 -7.90
CA ILE A 24 4.84 3.93 -6.55
C ILE A 24 6.14 3.35 -6.00
N GLU A 25 7.23 4.10 -6.14
CA GLU A 25 8.51 3.79 -5.51
C GLU A 25 8.53 4.34 -4.07
N LEU A 26 8.15 3.50 -3.10
CA LEU A 26 8.22 3.83 -1.68
C LEU A 26 9.29 3.01 -0.97
N ASP A 27 10.14 3.70 -0.21
CA ASP A 27 11.06 3.05 0.73
C ASP A 27 10.26 2.44 1.88
N ARG A 28 10.64 1.22 2.31
CA ARG A 28 9.93 0.50 3.37
C ARG A 28 9.89 1.27 4.69
N LYS A 29 10.90 2.09 4.98
CA LYS A 29 10.92 2.93 6.20
C LYS A 29 9.84 4.00 6.15
N VAL A 30 9.76 4.73 5.04
CA VAL A 30 8.74 5.76 4.81
C VAL A 30 7.34 5.15 4.81
N MET A 31 7.19 3.97 4.20
CA MET A 31 5.94 3.24 4.17
C MET A 31 5.48 2.78 5.57
N ALA A 32 6.42 2.37 6.44
CA ALA A 32 6.11 2.00 7.81
C ALA A 32 5.70 3.22 8.64
N ASP A 33 6.39 4.34 8.45
CA ASP A 33 6.10 5.61 9.11
C ASP A 33 4.73 6.16 8.69
N LEU A 34 4.44 6.23 7.39
CA LEU A 34 3.13 6.58 6.84
C LEU A 34 2.03 5.68 7.40
N ALA A 35 2.26 4.37 7.46
CA ALA A 35 1.26 3.44 7.99
C ALA A 35 1.01 3.60 9.50
N MET A 36 1.89 4.25 10.26
CA MET A 36 1.76 4.47 11.70
C MET A 36 1.27 5.88 12.03
N ASN A 37 1.79 6.90 11.35
CA ASN A 37 1.54 8.30 11.66
C ASN A 37 0.48 8.94 10.75
N GLU A 38 0.34 8.44 9.51
CA GLU A 38 -0.47 9.05 8.46
C GLU A 38 -1.39 8.01 7.79
N ALA A 39 -2.29 7.43 8.59
CA ALA A 39 -3.16 6.35 8.15
C ALA A 39 -4.03 6.71 6.93
N GLU A 40 -4.47 7.98 6.81
CA GLU A 40 -5.26 8.46 5.68
C GLU A 40 -4.45 8.49 4.38
N ALA A 41 -3.24 9.06 4.42
CA ALA A 41 -2.32 9.06 3.28
C ALA A 41 -1.94 7.62 2.87
N PHE A 42 -1.65 6.76 3.85
CA PHE A 42 -1.35 5.36 3.58
C PHE A 42 -2.56 4.62 2.95
N GLY A 43 -3.78 4.95 3.36
CA GLY A 43 -5.01 4.41 2.76
C GLY A 43 -5.16 4.76 1.27
N LEU A 44 -4.82 6.00 0.88
CA LEU A 44 -4.83 6.40 -0.53
C LEU A 44 -3.82 5.60 -1.36
N ILE A 45 -2.62 5.37 -0.81
CA ILE A 45 -1.58 4.56 -1.46
C ILE A 45 -2.06 3.11 -1.64
N ILE A 46 -2.72 2.53 -0.63
CA ILE A 46 -3.29 1.18 -0.74
C ILE A 46 -4.35 1.11 -1.84
N LYS A 47 -5.24 2.10 -1.92
CA LYS A 47 -6.26 2.16 -2.98
C LYS A 47 -5.63 2.26 -4.37
N GLN A 48 -4.65 3.12 -4.54
CA GLN A 48 -3.97 3.32 -5.81
C GLN A 48 -3.19 2.05 -6.24
N ALA A 49 -2.54 1.38 -5.29
CA ALA A 49 -1.94 0.08 -5.53
C ALA A 49 -2.98 -0.99 -5.90
N LYS A 50 -4.17 -0.97 -5.27
CA LYS A 50 -5.26 -1.91 -5.56
C LYS A 50 -5.83 -1.72 -6.95
N GLU A 51 -6.01 -0.49 -7.40
CA GLU A 51 -6.50 -0.15 -8.75
C GLU A 51 -5.52 -0.56 -9.85
N ALA A 52 -4.22 -0.57 -9.55
CA ALA A 52 -3.19 -1.00 -10.49
C ALA A 52 -3.03 -2.53 -10.57
N LEU A 53 -3.68 -3.30 -9.69
CA LEU A 53 -3.65 -4.76 -9.77
C LEU A 53 -4.47 -5.25 -10.99
N PRO A 54 -3.97 -6.23 -11.74
CA PRO A 54 -4.76 -6.87 -12.78
C PRO A 54 -5.97 -7.59 -12.16
N ALA A 55 -7.11 -7.51 -12.85
CA ALA A 55 -8.39 -8.11 -12.46
C ALA A 55 -8.33 -9.65 -12.40
#